data_AF-A0A553KAR6-F1
#
_entry.id   AF-A0A553KAR6-F1
#
_cell.length_a   1.000
_cell.length_b   1.000
_cell.length_c   1.000
_cell.angle_alpha   90.00
_cell.angle_beta   90.00
_cell.angle_gamma   90.00
#
_symmetry.space_group_name_H-M   'P 1'
#
loop_
_entity.id
_entity.type
_entity.pdbx_description
1 polymer ?
#
loop_
_entity_poly.entity_id
_entity_poly.type
_entity_poly.pdbx_seq_one_letter_code
_entity_poly.pdbx_strand_id
1 'polypeptide(L)'
;KTVHLEVMDIARLHRHWSEGKPRDELIVDFNDVCGSPLPCVFVPGNGEDYDYALTAVPGEALRLLYEKYGARLLEANVRSFISVKAKGVNAGIQNTLRTTPSRFMAYNNGIVVVADEMRVGDAGGGAAGIAWLKGLQV
;
A
#
# COMPACT_ATOMS: atom_id res chain seq x y z
N LYS A 1 -33.84 15.82 -24.60
CA LYS A 1 -32.50 15.18 -24.58
C LYS A 1 -31.74 15.79 -23.41
N THR A 2 -31.39 14.97 -22.42
CA THR A 2 -30.71 15.43 -21.20
C THR A 2 -29.21 15.24 -21.39
N VAL A 3 -28.42 16.29 -21.19
CA VAL A 3 -26.95 16.23 -21.31
C VAL A 3 -26.37 16.30 -19.91
N HIS A 4 -25.55 15.30 -19.55
CA HIS A 4 -24.76 15.32 -18.33
C HIS A 4 -23.41 15.98 -18.62
N LEU A 5 -23.10 17.00 -17.84
CA LEU A 5 -21.81 17.69 -17.83
C LEU A 5 -21.10 17.35 -16.52
N GLU A 6 -19.87 16.87 -16.62
CA GLU A 6 -18.97 16.69 -15.49
C GLU A 6 -17.73 17.57 -15.71
N VAL A 7 -17.31 18.28 -14.66
CA VAL A 7 -16.09 19.09 -14.69
C VAL A 7 -14.98 18.29 -14.01
N MET A 8 -13.90 18.04 -14.76
CA MET A 8 -12.71 17.34 -14.28
C MET A 8 -11.53 18.30 -14.19
N ASP A 9 -10.73 18.18 -13.11
CA ASP A 9 -9.44 18.84 -13.03
C ASP A 9 -8.40 18.16 -13.93
N ILE A 10 -7.33 18.89 -14.26
CA ILE A 10 -6.29 18.41 -15.18
C ILE A 10 -5.53 17.19 -14.64
N ALA A 11 -5.40 17.05 -13.32
CA ALA A 11 -4.75 15.89 -12.72
C ALA A 11 -5.65 14.65 -12.83
N ARG A 12 -6.97 14.80 -12.70
CA ARG A 12 -7.96 13.73 -12.90
C ARG A 12 -8.04 13.31 -14.36
N LEU A 13 -7.97 14.27 -15.29
CA LEU A 13 -7.88 13.98 -16.73
C LEU A 13 -6.62 13.19 -17.06
N HIS A 14 -5.47 13.59 -16.51
CA HIS A 14 -4.20 12.87 -16.68
C HIS A 14 -4.25 11.44 -16.12
N ARG A 15 -4.88 11.26 -14.94
CA ARG A 15 -5.10 9.91 -14.36
C ARG A 15 -5.95 9.04 -15.27
N HIS A 16 -7.09 9.55 -15.76
CA HIS A 16 -7.96 8.84 -16.69
C HIS A 16 -7.26 8.50 -18.02
N TRP A 17 -6.49 9.42 -18.58
CA TRP A 17 -5.75 9.16 -19.82
C TRP A 17 -4.66 8.08 -19.64
N SER A 18 -4.09 8.01 -18.44
CA SER A 18 -3.05 7.02 -18.09
C SER A 18 -3.61 5.62 -17.79
N GLU A 19 -4.93 5.43 -17.80
CA GLU A 19 -5.62 4.15 -17.52
C GLU A 19 -5.22 3.01 -18.49
N GLY A 20 -4.60 3.34 -19.63
CA GLY A 20 -4.06 2.34 -20.57
C GLY A 20 -2.73 1.69 -20.16
N LYS A 21 -2.02 2.19 -19.13
CA LYS A 21 -0.71 1.65 -18.68
C LYS A 21 -0.46 1.76 -17.15
N PRO A 22 -1.36 1.36 -16.23
CA PRO A 22 -1.29 1.84 -14.85
C PRO A 22 -0.41 0.98 -13.92
N ARG A 23 -0.25 -0.32 -14.23
CA ARG A 23 0.30 -1.33 -13.29
C ARG A 23 1.83 -1.41 -13.30
N ASP A 24 2.46 -1.16 -14.44
CA ASP A 24 3.92 -1.28 -14.60
C ASP A 24 4.73 -0.16 -13.93
N GLU A 25 4.10 0.94 -13.49
CA GLU A 25 4.81 2.09 -12.89
C GLU A 25 4.94 2.03 -11.37
N LEU A 26 4.18 1.17 -10.68
CA LEU A 26 4.19 1.13 -9.21
C LEU A 26 5.18 0.08 -8.72
N ILE A 27 6.46 0.46 -8.83
CA ILE A 27 7.60 -0.37 -8.45
C ILE A 27 8.17 0.14 -7.13
N VAL A 28 8.24 -0.73 -6.12
CA VAL A 28 8.80 -0.41 -4.81
C VAL A 28 10.03 -1.25 -4.57
N ASP A 29 11.16 -0.60 -4.35
CA ASP A 29 12.38 -1.24 -3.83
C ASP A 29 12.53 -0.89 -2.35
N PHE A 30 12.45 -1.89 -1.48
CA PHE A 30 12.57 -1.69 -0.03
C PHE A 30 14.01 -1.50 0.43
N ASN A 31 15.01 -1.85 -0.39
CA ASN A 31 16.38 -1.45 -0.11
C ASN A 31 16.51 0.07 -0.20
N ASP A 32 15.83 0.70 -1.15
CA ASP A 32 15.82 2.17 -1.28
C ASP A 32 14.96 2.84 -0.20
N VAL A 33 13.78 2.27 0.08
CA VAL A 33 12.80 2.89 1.01
C VAL A 33 13.16 2.65 2.48
N CYS A 34 13.66 1.47 2.82
CA CYS A 34 13.91 1.03 4.19
C CYS A 34 15.40 0.77 4.49
N GLY A 35 16.28 0.78 3.49
CA GLY A 35 17.70 0.43 3.65
C GLY A 35 17.99 -1.08 3.63
N SER A 36 16.95 -1.92 3.66
CA SER A 36 17.05 -3.37 3.62
C SER A 36 15.72 -3.99 3.18
N PRO A 37 15.71 -5.27 2.76
CA PRO A 37 14.47 -6.01 2.55
C PRO A 37 13.63 -6.03 3.84
N LEU A 38 12.31 -5.99 3.70
CA LEU A 38 11.40 -6.09 4.84
C LEU A 38 11.32 -7.55 5.32
N PRO A 39 11.78 -7.89 6.53
CA PRO A 39 11.68 -9.25 7.04
C PRO A 39 10.23 -9.76 6.96
N CYS A 40 10.04 -10.96 6.45
CA CYS A 40 8.70 -11.49 6.24
C CYS A 40 8.59 -12.98 6.57
N VAL A 41 7.38 -13.39 6.95
CA VAL A 41 6.98 -14.79 6.90
C VAL A 41 6.44 -15.04 5.49
N PHE A 42 7.17 -15.85 4.72
CA PHE A 42 6.79 -16.20 3.35
C PHE A 42 6.18 -17.60 3.30
N VAL A 43 5.02 -17.72 2.66
CA VAL A 43 4.30 -18.98 2.44
C VAL A 43 4.11 -19.15 0.93
N PRO A 44 4.89 -20.02 0.28
CA PRO A 44 4.71 -20.30 -1.13
C PRO A 44 3.39 -21.04 -1.37
N GLY A 45 2.71 -20.71 -2.47
CA GLY A 45 1.39 -21.24 -2.82
C GLY A 45 1.37 -22.73 -3.18
N ASN A 46 2.53 -23.39 -3.33
CA ASN A 46 2.66 -24.83 -3.58
C ASN A 46 1.73 -25.38 -4.70
N GLY A 47 1.46 -24.61 -5.75
CA GLY A 47 0.58 -24.99 -6.87
C GLY A 47 -0.78 -24.31 -6.89
N GLU A 48 -1.10 -23.46 -5.90
CA GLU A 48 -2.21 -22.51 -5.92
C GLU A 48 -1.88 -21.26 -6.75
N ASP A 49 -2.90 -20.44 -7.05
CA ASP A 49 -2.80 -19.28 -7.94
C ASP A 49 -1.97 -18.10 -7.39
N TYR A 50 -1.51 -18.14 -6.13
CA TYR A 50 -0.81 -17.02 -5.49
C TYR A 50 0.03 -17.42 -4.27
N ASP A 51 1.10 -16.65 -4.02
CA ASP A 51 1.94 -16.73 -2.83
C ASP A 51 1.52 -15.71 -1.76
N TYR A 52 1.88 -15.97 -0.50
CA TYR A 52 1.60 -15.05 0.61
C TYR A 52 2.87 -14.61 1.32
N ALA A 53 2.92 -13.32 1.68
CA ALA A 53 3.95 -12.78 2.55
C ALA A 53 3.29 -11.92 3.64
N LEU A 54 3.71 -12.12 4.89
CA LEU A 54 3.34 -11.27 6.02
C LEU A 54 4.58 -10.52 6.51
N THR A 55 4.49 -9.20 6.60
CA THR A 55 5.58 -8.35 7.08
C THR A 55 5.07 -7.18 7.92
N ALA A 56 5.96 -6.61 8.74
CA ALA A 56 5.72 -5.35 9.41
C ALA A 56 6.34 -4.21 8.58
N VAL A 57 5.51 -3.29 8.09
CA VAL A 57 5.96 -2.14 7.29
C VAL A 57 6.18 -0.94 8.21
N PRO A 58 7.37 -0.30 8.19
CA PRO A 58 7.59 0.95 8.92
C PRO A 58 6.62 2.04 8.48
N GLY A 59 6.09 2.82 9.42
CA GLY A 59 5.18 3.93 9.11
C GLY A 59 5.81 4.97 8.18
N GLU A 60 7.13 5.18 8.29
CA GLU A 60 7.89 6.07 7.42
C GLU A 60 7.92 5.57 5.97
N ALA A 61 8.04 4.26 5.76
CA ALA A 61 7.96 3.65 4.44
C ALA A 61 6.57 3.88 3.83
N LEU A 62 5.50 3.71 4.61
CA LEU A 62 4.13 4.01 4.15
C LEU A 62 3.96 5.49 3.77
N ARG A 63 4.54 6.41 4.56
CA ARG A 63 4.55 7.85 4.24
C ARG A 63 5.24 8.13 2.91
N LEU A 64 6.44 7.58 2.70
CA LEU A 64 7.21 7.74 1.47
C LEU A 64 6.49 7.16 0.25
N LEU A 65 5.90 5.98 0.38
CA LEU A 65 5.10 5.36 -0.68
C LEU A 65 3.88 6.21 -1.04
N TYR A 66 3.20 6.76 -0.04
CA TYR A 66 2.07 7.64 -0.27
C TYR A 66 2.50 8.97 -0.91
N GLU A 67 3.63 9.55 -0.53
CA GLU A 67 4.16 10.76 -1.17
C GLU A 67 4.56 10.52 -2.63
N LYS A 68 5.13 9.35 -2.93
CA LYS A 68 5.59 9.00 -4.28
C LYS A 68 4.43 8.63 -5.22
N TYR A 69 3.47 7.84 -4.75
CA TYR A 69 2.42 7.26 -5.60
C TYR A 69 1.02 7.87 -5.38
N GLY A 70 0.83 8.60 -4.27
CA GLY A 70 -0.41 9.28 -3.95
C GLY A 70 -1.62 8.35 -3.90
N ALA A 71 -2.74 8.82 -4.45
CA ALA A 71 -3.99 8.07 -4.48
C ALA A 71 -3.91 6.77 -5.30
N ARG A 72 -2.95 6.61 -6.23
CA ARG A 72 -2.79 5.40 -7.05
C ARG A 72 -2.48 4.16 -6.21
N LEU A 73 -1.80 4.34 -5.07
CA LEU A 73 -1.54 3.28 -4.10
C LEU A 73 -2.84 2.68 -3.51
N LEU A 74 -3.91 3.46 -3.52
CA LEU A 74 -5.17 3.20 -2.81
C LEU A 74 -6.34 2.87 -3.75
N GLU A 75 -6.09 2.78 -5.06
CA GLU A 75 -7.12 2.75 -6.11
C GLU A 75 -7.95 1.45 -6.15
N ALA A 76 -7.55 0.33 -5.50
CA ALA A 76 -8.36 -0.89 -5.50
C ALA A 76 -9.48 -0.86 -4.46
N ASN A 77 -9.19 -0.52 -3.20
CA ASN A 77 -10.15 -0.77 -2.12
C ASN A 77 -10.30 0.33 -1.09
N VAL A 78 -9.68 1.49 -1.27
CA VAL A 78 -9.88 2.58 -0.32
C VAL A 78 -11.08 3.41 -0.75
N ARG A 79 -12.26 2.92 -0.37
CA ARG A 79 -13.44 3.76 -0.17
C ARG A 79 -13.01 4.89 0.77
N SER A 80 -12.62 6.03 0.20
CA SER A 80 -11.94 7.15 0.87
C SER A 80 -11.89 7.03 2.40
N PHE A 81 -10.80 6.48 2.94
CA PHE A 81 -10.48 6.56 4.37
C PHE A 81 -10.44 8.03 4.85
N ILE A 82 -10.34 8.95 3.86
CA ILE A 82 -10.37 10.41 3.91
C ILE A 82 -11.80 10.99 3.76
N SER A 83 -12.87 10.20 3.80
CA SER A 83 -14.20 10.76 4.11
C SER A 83 -14.26 11.10 5.59
N VAL A 84 -13.64 12.24 5.90
CA VAL A 84 -13.55 12.93 7.19
C VAL A 84 -14.95 13.17 7.75
N LYS A 85 -15.49 12.19 8.47
CA LYS A 85 -16.35 12.44 9.62
C LYS A 85 -15.82 11.58 10.75
N ALA A 86 -15.13 12.22 11.69
CA ALA A 86 -14.48 11.67 12.87
C ALA A 86 -15.47 11.02 13.87
N LYS A 87 -16.22 10.01 13.43
CA LYS A 87 -17.13 9.23 14.27
C LYS A 87 -16.91 7.74 13.99
N GLY A 88 -16.67 6.96 15.04
CA GLY A 88 -16.51 5.51 14.98
C GLY A 88 -15.07 5.01 15.07
N VAL A 89 -14.84 3.77 14.62
CA VAL A 89 -13.58 3.01 14.77
C VAL A 89 -12.35 3.78 14.26
N ASN A 90 -12.48 4.54 13.17
CA ASN A 90 -11.38 5.34 12.60
C ASN A 90 -10.89 6.46 13.55
N ALA A 91 -11.73 6.94 14.47
CA ALA A 91 -11.30 7.90 15.49
C ALA A 91 -10.34 7.24 16.50
N GLY A 92 -10.55 5.95 16.84
CA GLY A 92 -9.64 5.19 17.70
C GLY A 92 -8.29 4.97 17.05
N ILE A 93 -8.27 4.70 15.74
CA ILE A 93 -7.04 4.56 14.94
C ILE A 93 -6.24 5.88 14.98
N GLN A 94 -6.89 7.02 14.71
CA GLN A 94 -6.25 8.33 14.77
C GLN A 94 -5.75 8.68 16.18
N ASN A 95 -6.53 8.36 17.21
CA ASN A 95 -6.13 8.60 18.59
C ASN A 95 -4.91 7.78 18.98
N THR A 96 -4.85 6.52 18.55
CA THR A 96 -3.70 5.63 18.79
C THR A 96 -2.44 6.20 18.14
N LEU A 97 -2.49 6.66 16.88
CA LEU A 97 -1.36 7.32 16.22
C LEU A 97 -0.87 8.56 16.97
N ARG A 98 -1.78 9.37 17.51
CA ARG A 98 -1.43 10.64 18.17
C ARG A 98 -0.92 10.46 19.60
N THR A 99 -1.47 9.51 20.36
CA THR A 99 -1.25 9.41 21.81
C THR A 99 -0.41 8.21 22.20
N THR A 100 -0.52 7.10 21.48
CA THR A 100 0.12 5.82 21.80
C THR A 100 0.60 5.10 20.53
N PRO A 101 1.48 5.73 19.71
CA PRO A 101 1.88 5.19 18.41
C PRO A 101 2.54 3.80 18.50
N SER A 102 3.21 3.49 19.61
CA SER A 102 3.80 2.16 19.87
C SER A 102 2.77 1.02 19.94
N ARG A 103 1.49 1.33 20.20
CA ARG A 103 0.39 0.34 20.23
C ARG A 103 -0.34 0.22 18.90
N PHE A 104 0.01 1.04 17.91
CA PHE A 104 -0.71 1.10 16.65
C PHE A 104 -0.77 -0.26 15.96
N MET A 105 0.34 -0.97 15.86
CA MET A 105 0.37 -2.30 15.25
C MET A 105 -0.59 -3.30 15.93
N ALA A 106 -0.70 -3.26 17.26
CA ALA A 106 -1.53 -4.20 18.01
C ALA A 106 -3.03 -3.89 17.94
N TYR A 107 -3.40 -2.63 17.65
CA TYR A 107 -4.79 -2.17 17.66
C TYR A 107 -5.40 -2.00 16.25
N ASN A 108 -4.65 -2.33 15.20
CA ASN A 108 -5.11 -2.24 13.82
C ASN A 108 -5.08 -3.62 13.13
N ASN A 109 -5.98 -3.83 12.17
CA ASN A 109 -6.13 -5.10 11.45
C ASN A 109 -5.06 -5.35 10.37
N GLY A 110 -4.03 -4.49 10.27
CA GLY A 110 -3.07 -4.50 9.17
C GLY A 110 -3.68 -4.00 7.86
N ILE A 111 -2.89 -4.11 6.79
CA ILE A 111 -3.28 -3.76 5.42
C ILE A 111 -3.00 -5.00 4.57
N VAL A 112 -3.94 -5.36 3.70
CA VAL A 112 -3.73 -6.39 2.68
C VAL A 112 -3.33 -5.70 1.39
N VAL A 113 -2.33 -6.24 0.72
CA VAL A 113 -1.75 -5.68 -0.49
C VAL A 113 -1.64 -6.78 -1.53
N VAL A 114 -2.03 -6.47 -2.75
CA VAL A 114 -1.80 -7.33 -3.92
C VAL A 114 -0.63 -6.75 -4.72
N ALA A 115 0.20 -7.62 -5.29
CA ALA A 115 1.28 -7.25 -6.17
C ALA A 115 1.34 -8.25 -7.34
N ASP A 116 1.73 -7.75 -8.52
CA ASP A 116 1.89 -8.56 -9.73
C ASP A 116 3.18 -9.41 -9.66
N GLU A 117 4.24 -8.84 -9.08
CA GLU A 117 5.53 -9.50 -8.91
C GLU A 117 6.16 -9.15 -7.56
N MET A 118 6.86 -10.11 -6.95
CA MET A 118 7.63 -9.93 -5.73
C MET A 118 9.02 -10.54 -5.89
N ARG A 119 10.04 -9.87 -5.33
CA ARG A 119 11.38 -10.46 -5.14
C ARG A 119 11.72 -10.54 -3.67
N VAL A 120 12.19 -11.70 -3.26
CA VAL A 120 12.67 -11.98 -1.91
C VAL A 120 14.18 -11.76 -1.88
N GLY A 121 14.67 -11.10 -0.83
CA GLY A 121 16.08 -10.94 -0.51
C GLY A 121 16.39 -11.46 0.90
N ASP A 122 17.66 -11.42 1.28
CA ASP A 122 18.09 -11.70 2.66
C ASP A 122 17.89 -10.46 3.52
N ALA A 123 17.02 -10.56 4.52
CA ALA A 123 16.79 -9.50 5.51
C ALA A 123 17.81 -9.56 6.68
N GLY A 124 18.80 -10.45 6.59
CA GLY A 124 19.82 -10.70 7.60
C GLY A 124 19.58 -12.00 8.34
N GLY A 125 20.67 -12.72 8.65
CA GLY A 125 20.62 -13.95 9.44
C GLY A 125 19.90 -15.11 8.76
N GLY A 126 19.77 -15.08 7.43
CA GLY A 126 19.05 -16.09 6.65
C GLY A 126 17.53 -15.93 6.65
N ALA A 127 17.01 -14.82 7.19
CA ALA A 127 15.59 -14.51 7.14
C ALA A 127 15.21 -14.01 5.74
N ALA A 128 14.16 -14.57 5.16
CA ALA A 128 13.56 -14.05 3.94
C ALA A 128 12.96 -12.66 4.20
N GLY A 129 13.15 -11.75 3.24
CA GLY A 129 12.51 -10.45 3.27
C GLY A 129 12.01 -9.99 1.90
N ILE A 130 10.97 -9.18 1.90
CA ILE A 130 10.43 -8.55 0.70
C ILE A 130 11.39 -7.44 0.30
N ALA A 131 12.17 -7.67 -0.75
CA ALA A 131 13.14 -6.69 -1.26
C ALA A 131 12.47 -5.74 -2.25
N TRP A 132 11.52 -6.26 -3.03
CA TRP A 132 10.97 -5.52 -4.16
C TRP A 132 9.55 -5.98 -4.52
N LEU A 133 8.67 -5.05 -4.88
CA LEU A 133 7.29 -5.30 -5.33
C LEU A 133 6.97 -4.49 -6.60
N LYS A 134 6.16 -5.07 -7.48
CA LYS A 134 5.58 -4.39 -8.65
C LYS A 134 4.07 -4.51 -8.67
N GLY A 135 3.41 -3.44 -9.11
CA GLY A 135 1.96 -3.42 -9.22
C GLY A 135 1.28 -3.38 -7.86
N LEU A 136 1.91 -2.76 -6.86
CA LEU A 136 1.42 -2.73 -5.48
C LEU A 136 0.05 -2.03 -5.41
N GLN A 137 -0.96 -2.71 -4.86
CA GLN A 137 -2.30 -2.15 -4.70
C GLN A 137 -2.92 -2.53 -3.35
N VAL A 138 -3.46 -1.52 -2.65
CA VAL A 138 -4.19 -1.66 -1.37
C VAL A 138 -5.70 -1.70 -1.58
#